data_AF-A0A383DFE5-F1
#
_entry.id   AF-A0A383DFE5-F1
#
_cell.length_a   1.000
_cell.length_b   1.000
_cell.length_c   1.000
_cell.angle_alpha   90.00
_cell.angle_beta   90.00
_cell.angle_gamma   90.00
#
_symmetry.space_group_name_H-M   'P 1'
#
loop_
_entity.id
_entity.type
_entity.pdbx_description
1 polymer ?
#
loop_
_entity_poly.entity_id
_entity_poly.type
_entity_poly.pdbx_seq_one_letter_code
_entity_poly.pdbx_strand_id
1 'polypeptide(L)'
;MASVISNNKISEGIYKTILCSPDISAYSHPGQFVNILPSYNWEYVMRRPMSIASQGDDNISIIYKAIGEGTRIMANWEKGSQVDLIGPLGNYWGNYQSSYPILIGGGVGIAPILNLHTQLKKDYIQH
;
A
#
# COMPACT_ATOMS: atom_id res chain seq x y z
N MET A 1 -13.82 -5.03 -2.75
CA MET A 1 -13.57 -4.09 -3.86
C MET A 1 -13.15 -2.75 -3.27
N ALA A 2 -12.31 -1.99 -3.97
CA ALA A 2 -11.95 -0.62 -3.63
C ALA A 2 -12.00 0.25 -4.88
N SER A 3 -12.24 1.55 -4.69
CA SER A 3 -12.24 2.52 -5.80
C SER A 3 -10.91 3.26 -5.88
N VAL A 4 -10.34 3.38 -7.07
CA VAL A 4 -9.13 4.17 -7.31
C VAL A 4 -9.45 5.65 -7.19
N ILE A 5 -8.84 6.32 -6.22
CA ILE A 5 -8.94 7.78 -6.03
C ILE A 5 -7.94 8.51 -6.91
N SER A 6 -6.72 7.97 -6.99
CA SER A 6 -5.66 8.49 -7.86
C SER A 6 -4.60 7.44 -8.13
N ASN A 7 -3.96 7.50 -9.29
CA ASN A 7 -2.84 6.65 -9.64
C ASN A 7 -1.76 7.48 -10.35
N ASN A 8 -0.76 7.92 -9.60
CA ASN A 8 0.22 8.90 -10.08
C ASN A 8 1.59 8.26 -10.24
N LYS A 9 2.25 8.50 -11.37
CA LYS A 9 3.67 8.18 -11.54
C LYS A 9 4.50 9.15 -10.71
N ILE A 10 5.25 8.62 -9.73
CA ILE A 10 6.07 9.42 -8.80
C ILE A 10 7.57 9.37 -9.14
N SER A 11 7.98 8.38 -9.94
CA SER A 11 9.34 8.25 -10.48
C SER A 11 9.33 7.32 -11.69
N GLU A 12 10.49 7.07 -12.31
CA GLU A 12 10.60 6.21 -13.48
C GLU A 12 10.12 4.77 -13.16
N GLY A 13 8.98 4.42 -13.75
CA GLY A 13 8.32 3.13 -13.54
C GLY A 13 7.73 2.95 -12.14
N ILE A 14 7.72 3.95 -11.27
CA ILE A 14 7.18 3.86 -9.91
C ILE A 14 5.89 4.67 -9.80
N TYR A 15 4.86 4.04 -9.25
CA TYR A 15 3.53 4.61 -9.11
C TYR A 15 3.09 4.61 -7.65
N LYS A 16 2.33 5.64 -7.27
CA LYS A 16 1.57 5.70 -6.03
C LYS A 16 0.08 5.68 -6.37
N THR A 17 -0.62 4.68 -5.86
CA THR A 17 -2.08 4.58 -5.98
C THR A 17 -2.73 4.82 -4.64
N ILE A 18 -3.81 5.61 -4.63
CA ILE A 18 -4.69 5.79 -3.47
C ILE A 18 -6.00 5.07 -3.78
N LEU A 19 -6.45 4.23 -2.85
CA LEU A 19 -7.63 3.38 -2.96
C LEU A 19 -8.57 3.69 -1.81
N CYS A 20 -9.83 3.98 -2.10
CA CYS A 20 -10.88 4.08 -1.10
C CYS A 20 -11.34 2.67 -0.72
N SER A 21 -11.05 2.29 0.52
CA SER A 21 -11.37 0.99 1.12
C SER A 21 -11.55 1.19 2.63
N PRO A 22 -12.74 1.63 3.08
CA PRO A 22 -12.99 2.00 4.47
C PRO A 22 -12.61 0.89 5.46
N ASP A 23 -13.08 -0.34 5.21
CA ASP A 23 -12.83 -1.48 6.10
C ASP A 23 -11.32 -1.77 6.23
N ILE A 24 -10.61 -1.81 5.11
CA ILE A 24 -9.18 -2.11 5.15
C ILE A 24 -8.42 -0.97 5.80
N SER A 25 -8.74 0.28 5.47
CA SER A 25 -8.14 1.46 6.09
C SER A 25 -8.31 1.45 7.60
N ALA A 26 -9.51 1.09 8.10
CA ALA A 26 -9.82 1.08 9.53
C ALA A 26 -9.04 0.02 10.32
N TYR A 27 -8.74 -1.13 9.72
CA TYR A 27 -8.10 -2.27 10.39
C TYR A 27 -6.63 -2.47 10.03
N SER A 28 -6.05 -1.64 9.16
CA SER A 28 -4.65 -1.76 8.75
C SER A 28 -3.70 -1.27 9.82
N HIS A 29 -2.53 -1.91 9.91
CA HIS A 29 -1.41 -1.52 10.74
C HIS A 29 -0.10 -1.46 9.92
N PRO A 30 0.88 -0.62 10.32
CA PRO A 30 2.17 -0.59 9.65
C PRO A 30 2.86 -1.95 9.59
N GLY A 31 3.35 -2.31 8.39
CA GLY A 31 3.95 -3.61 8.08
C GLY A 31 3.01 -4.56 7.34
N GLN A 32 1.71 -4.29 7.32
CA GLN A 32 0.74 -5.09 6.58
C GLN A 32 0.69 -4.76 5.09
N PHE A 33 0.06 -5.65 4.33
CA PHE A 33 -0.09 -5.56 2.89
C PHE A 33 -1.51 -5.92 2.44
N VAL A 34 -1.85 -5.56 1.20
CA VAL A 34 -3.06 -6.02 0.51
C VAL A 34 -2.68 -6.89 -0.68
N ASN A 35 -3.53 -7.86 -1.02
CA ASN A 35 -3.32 -8.73 -2.18
C ASN A 35 -4.30 -8.39 -3.30
N ILE A 36 -3.78 -7.81 -4.37
CA ILE A 36 -4.58 -7.16 -5.42
C ILE A 36 -4.70 -8.05 -6.64
N LEU A 37 -5.91 -8.25 -7.14
CA LEU A 37 -6.13 -8.88 -8.44
C LEU A 37 -6.04 -7.79 -9.54
N PRO A 38 -5.00 -7.82 -10.40
CA PRO A 38 -4.81 -6.75 -11.40
C PRO A 38 -5.81 -6.82 -12.54
N SER A 39 -6.31 -8.01 -12.89
CA SER A 39 -7.31 -8.23 -13.94
C SER A 39 -8.03 -9.57 -13.73
N TYR A 40 -9.27 -9.66 -14.20
CA TYR A 40 -10.05 -10.90 -14.25
C TYR A 40 -9.71 -11.78 -15.46
N ASN A 41 -8.86 -11.33 -16.39
CA ASN A 41 -8.37 -12.17 -17.48
C ASN A 41 -7.51 -13.31 -16.89
N TRP A 42 -7.80 -14.55 -17.32
CA TRP A 42 -7.11 -15.78 -16.92
C TRP A 42 -5.58 -15.68 -16.97
N GLU A 43 -5.03 -14.98 -17.96
CA GLU A 43 -3.57 -14.81 -18.12
C GLU A 43 -2.93 -13.99 -16.99
N TYR A 44 -3.71 -13.21 -16.24
CA TYR A 44 -3.25 -12.28 -15.21
C TYR A 44 -3.91 -12.48 -13.83
N VAL A 45 -4.50 -13.65 -13.58
CA VAL A 45 -5.27 -13.93 -12.35
C VAL A 45 -4.44 -13.99 -11.07
N MET A 46 -3.12 -14.09 -11.18
CA MET A 46 -2.27 -14.10 -9.99
C MET A 46 -2.29 -12.73 -9.30
N ARG A 47 -2.74 -12.73 -8.05
CA ARG A 47 -2.76 -11.53 -7.23
C ARG A 47 -1.34 -11.02 -6.94
N ARG A 48 -1.24 -9.73 -6.63
CA ARG A 48 0.01 -9.02 -6.31
C ARG A 48 -0.05 -8.52 -4.87
N PRO A 49 0.82 -9.03 -3.97
CA PRO A 49 0.93 -8.47 -2.64
C PRO A 49 1.60 -7.10 -2.73
N MET A 50 0.98 -6.07 -2.14
CA MET A 50 1.48 -4.70 -2.08
C MET A 50 1.41 -4.19 -0.66
N SER A 51 2.55 -3.77 -0.11
CA SER A 51 2.61 -3.16 1.21
C SER A 51 1.77 -1.89 1.28
N ILE A 52 1.06 -1.71 2.39
CA ILE A 52 0.28 -0.50 2.65
C ILE A 52 1.25 0.63 3.02
N ALA A 53 1.30 1.65 2.18
CA ALA A 53 2.20 2.80 2.33
C ALA A 53 1.62 3.91 3.19
N SER A 54 0.29 4.00 3.29
CA SER A 54 -0.42 4.85 4.24
C SER A 54 -1.85 4.35 4.40
N GLN A 55 -2.50 4.78 5.48
CA GLN A 55 -3.89 4.47 5.81
C GLN A 55 -4.54 5.63 6.57
N GLY A 56 -5.84 5.82 6.42
CA GLY A 56 -6.60 6.90 7.06
C GLY A 56 -7.64 7.51 6.13
N ASP A 57 -8.64 8.17 6.71
CA ASP A 57 -9.74 8.83 5.98
C ASP A 57 -10.37 7.90 4.93
N ASP A 58 -10.70 6.67 5.34
CA ASP A 58 -11.25 5.59 4.50
C ASP A 58 -10.36 5.14 3.33
N ASN A 59 -9.12 5.61 3.27
CA ASN A 59 -8.20 5.36 2.17
C ASN A 59 -6.96 4.59 2.62
N ILE A 60 -6.46 3.74 1.72
CA ILE A 60 -5.11 3.19 1.78
C ILE A 60 -4.31 3.67 0.57
N SER A 61 -2.99 3.71 0.70
CA SER A 61 -2.11 3.88 -0.47
C SER A 61 -1.11 2.75 -0.61
N ILE A 62 -0.70 2.50 -1.85
CA ILE A 62 0.35 1.56 -2.20
C ILE A 62 1.39 2.26 -3.07
N ILE A 63 2.63 1.78 -3.01
CA ILE A 63 3.72 2.22 -3.90
C ILE A 63 4.32 0.97 -4.54
N TYR A 64 4.43 0.96 -5.86
CA TYR A 64 4.94 -0.20 -6.60
C TYR A 64 5.71 0.22 -7.86
N LYS A 65 6.52 -0.70 -8.38
CA LYS A 65 7.23 -0.54 -9.65
C LYS A 65 6.56 -1.37 -10.74
N ALA A 66 6.27 -0.76 -11.88
CA ALA A 66 5.68 -1.41 -13.05
C ALA A 66 6.74 -2.23 -13.81
N ILE A 67 7.02 -3.44 -13.35
CA ILE A 67 8.06 -4.32 -13.93
C ILE A 67 7.48 -5.49 -14.74
N GLY A 68 6.33 -6.02 -14.35
CA GLY A 68 5.66 -7.14 -15.03
C GLY A 68 4.23 -6.79 -15.44
N GLU A 69 3.63 -7.62 -16.30
CA GLU A 69 2.32 -7.35 -16.91
C GLU A 69 1.23 -6.98 -15.91
N GLY A 70 1.10 -7.73 -14.81
CA GLY A 70 0.12 -7.40 -13.75
C GLY A 70 0.31 -5.99 -13.17
N THR A 71 1.55 -5.58 -12.93
CA THR A 71 1.85 -4.21 -12.42
C THR A 71 1.76 -3.14 -13.51
N ARG A 72 1.93 -3.48 -14.79
CA ARG A 72 1.70 -2.57 -15.92
C ARG A 72 0.21 -2.31 -16.10
N ILE A 73 -0.65 -3.31 -15.90
CA ILE A 73 -2.11 -3.13 -15.85
C ILE A 73 -2.48 -2.15 -14.73
N MET A 74 -1.93 -2.35 -13.53
CA MET A 74 -2.15 -1.43 -12.40
C MET A 74 -1.73 0.01 -12.72
N ALA A 75 -0.62 0.20 -13.44
CA ALA A 75 -0.12 1.52 -13.84
C ALA A 75 -1.09 2.29 -14.75
N ASN A 76 -2.03 1.61 -15.41
CA ASN A 76 -3.03 2.21 -16.28
C ASN A 76 -4.40 2.39 -15.58
N TRP A 77 -4.51 2.17 -14.27
CA TRP A 77 -5.77 2.42 -13.56
C TRP A 77 -6.14 3.89 -13.59
N GLU A 78 -7.40 4.13 -13.97
CA GLU A 78 -8.01 5.46 -13.97
C GLU A 78 -8.76 5.71 -12.66
N LYS A 79 -8.96 6.99 -12.34
CA LYS A 79 -9.81 7.38 -11.22
C LYS A 79 -11.22 6.79 -11.38
N GLY A 80 -11.75 6.21 -10.31
CA GLY A 80 -13.06 5.55 -10.29
C GLY A 80 -13.02 4.05 -10.62
N SER A 81 -11.90 3.54 -11.15
CA SER A 81 -11.74 2.10 -11.42
C SER A 81 -12.00 1.27 -10.16
N GLN A 82 -12.69 0.13 -10.33
CA GLN A 82 -12.93 -0.82 -9.26
C GLN A 82 -11.83 -1.88 -9.24
N VAL A 83 -11.19 -2.04 -8.09
CA VAL A 83 -10.07 -2.96 -7.90
C VAL A 83 -10.44 -4.01 -6.86
N ASP A 84 -10.20 -5.26 -7.19
CA ASP A 84 -10.38 -6.37 -6.26
C ASP A 84 -9.10 -6.54 -5.43
N LEU A 85 -9.28 -6.48 -4.11
CA LEU A 85 -8.19 -6.59 -3.16
C LEU A 85 -8.66 -7.28 -1.89
N ILE A 86 -7.74 -8.05 -1.32
CA ILE A 86 -7.91 -8.80 -0.06
C ILE A 86 -6.94 -8.21 0.96
N GLY A 87 -7.44 -7.85 2.12
CA GLY A 87 -6.62 -7.45 3.25
C GLY A 87 -7.40 -6.74 4.36
N PRO A 88 -6.69 -6.13 5.32
CA PRO A 88 -5.22 -6.16 5.44
C PRO A 88 -4.72 -7.58 5.77
N LEU A 89 -3.51 -7.92 5.31
CA LEU A 89 -2.87 -9.21 5.52
C LEU A 89 -1.49 -9.05 6.16
N GLY A 90 -1.02 -10.13 6.79
CA GLY A 90 0.31 -10.22 7.38
C GLY A 90 0.36 -9.68 8.81
N ASN A 91 1.53 -9.88 9.43
CA ASN A 91 1.84 -9.34 10.74
C ASN A 91 2.17 -7.84 10.64
N TYR A 92 2.00 -7.14 11.75
CA TYR A 92 2.37 -5.75 11.89
C TYR A 92 3.48 -5.60 12.91
N TRP A 93 4.17 -4.47 12.84
CA TRP A 93 5.20 -4.12 13.80
C TRP A 93 4.56 -3.52 15.07
N GLY A 94 5.25 -3.63 16.20
CA GLY A 94 4.77 -3.11 17.48
C GLY A 94 5.91 -2.88 18.48
N ASN A 95 5.58 -2.56 19.73
CA ASN A 95 6.54 -2.33 20.83
C ASN A 95 7.56 -1.22 20.57
N TYR A 96 7.20 -0.18 19.81
CA TYR A 96 8.12 0.92 19.50
C TYR A 96 8.40 1.82 20.70
N GLN A 97 7.58 1.79 21.76
CA GLN A 97 7.78 2.63 22.94
C GLN A 97 8.92 2.14 23.85
N SER A 98 9.37 0.89 23.69
CA SER A 98 10.39 0.31 24.56
C SER A 98 11.82 0.64 24.13
N SER A 99 12.01 1.27 22.96
CA SER A 99 13.32 1.60 22.40
C SER A 99 13.25 2.80 21.47
N TYR A 100 14.40 3.31 21.00
CA TYR A 100 14.45 4.34 19.98
C TYR A 100 14.41 3.68 18.58
N PRO A 101 13.32 3.79 17.81
CA PRO A 101 13.21 3.13 16.51
C PRO A 101 14.14 3.77 15.48
N ILE A 102 14.74 2.98 14.60
CA ILE A 102 15.51 3.47 13.44
C ILE A 102 14.83 2.97 12.18
N LEU A 103 14.48 3.88 11.27
CA LEU A 103 13.80 3.56 10.02
C LEU A 103 14.77 3.57 8.84
N ILE A 104 14.86 2.45 8.12
CA ILE A 104 15.75 2.29 6.95
C ILE A 104 14.96 1.68 5.80
N GLY A 105 14.76 2.44 4.73
CA GLY A 105 14.02 2.01 3.54
C GLY A 105 14.79 2.27 2.25
N GLY A 106 14.60 1.39 1.26
CA GLY A 106 15.23 1.51 -0.06
C GLY A 106 14.29 1.10 -1.18
N GLY A 107 14.30 1.86 -2.28
CA GLY A 107 13.44 1.63 -3.44
C GLY A 107 11.95 1.59 -3.08
N VAL A 108 11.18 0.71 -3.71
CA VAL A 108 9.75 0.52 -3.38
C VAL A 108 9.53 -0.12 -2.01
N GLY A 109 10.56 -0.74 -1.41
CA GLY A 109 10.52 -1.28 -0.06
C GLY A 109 10.35 -0.23 1.03
N ILE A 110 10.41 1.06 0.69
CA ILE A 110 10.10 2.16 1.61
C ILE A 110 8.61 2.24 1.98
N ALA A 111 7.71 1.65 1.17
CA ALA A 111 6.26 1.76 1.35
C ALA A 111 5.77 1.50 2.79
N PRO A 112 5.95 0.31 3.39
CA PRO A 112 5.44 0.06 4.75
C PRO A 112 6.12 0.94 5.81
N ILE A 113 7.35 1.42 5.54
CA ILE A 113 8.11 2.28 6.45
C ILE A 113 7.50 3.69 6.50
N LEU A 114 6.98 4.21 5.38
CA LEU A 114 6.26 5.49 5.37
C LEU A 114 4.98 5.42 6.24
N ASN A 115 4.30 4.28 6.21
CA ASN A 115 3.14 4.03 7.06
C ASN A 115 3.55 4.03 8.55
N LEU A 116 4.64 3.31 8.87
CA LEU A 116 5.19 3.30 10.22
C LEU A 116 5.62 4.69 10.70
N HIS A 117 6.37 5.43 9.88
CA HIS A 117 6.77 6.81 10.18
C HIS A 117 5.57 7.68 10.56
N THR A 118 4.48 7.59 9.79
CA THR A 118 3.26 8.35 10.05
C THR A 118 2.62 7.95 11.38
N GLN A 119 2.56 6.64 11.67
CA GLN A 119 2.05 6.13 12.95
C GLN A 119 2.90 6.61 14.13
N LEU A 120 4.23 6.49 14.06
CA LEU A 120 5.14 6.94 15.13
C LEU A 120 5.01 8.44 15.40
N LYS A 121 4.86 9.27 14.35
CA LYS A 121 4.59 10.70 14.51
C LYS A 121 3.26 10.98 15.20
N LYS A 122 2.22 10.22 14.86
CA LYS A 122 0.88 10.33 15.49
C LYS A 122 0.92 9.96 16.97
N ASP A 123 1.75 8.99 17.33
CA ASP A 123 1.92 8.52 18.71
C ASP A 123 2.97 9.33 19.49
N TYR A 124 3.50 10.40 18.91
CA TYR A 124 4.55 11.26 19.50
C TYR A 124 5.83 10.49 19.87
N ILE A 125 6.15 9.43 19.14
CA ILE A 125 7.36 8.61 19.33
C ILE A 125 8.50 9.18 18.49
N GLN A 126 9.59 9.57 19.15
CA GLN A 126 10.82 9.98 18.47
C GLN A 126 11.51 8.76 17.83
N HIS A 127 11.97 8.95 16.59
CA HIS A 127 12.65 7.95 15.77
C HIS A 127 13.51 8.66 14.71
#